data_AF-A0A1S6IS73-F1
#
_entry.id   AF-A0A1S6IS73-F1
#
_cell.length_a   1.000
_cell.length_b   1.000
_cell.length_c   1.000
_cell.angle_alpha   90.00
_cell.angle_beta   90.00
_cell.angle_gamma   90.00
#
_symmetry.space_group_name_H-M   'P 1'
#
loop_
_entity.id
_entity.type
_entity.pdbx_description
1 polymer ?
#
loop_
_entity_poly.entity_id
_entity_poly.type
_entity_poly.pdbx_seq_one_letter_code
_entity_poly.pdbx_strand_id
1 'polypeptide(L)' 'MNLKNILIQIIVKLAFAVLFIYFAVDSVNTSGWGFLTWISIFFATNNIATGIQMLIAYFKIKNSLDK' A
#
# COMPACT_ATOMS: atom_id res chain seq x y z
N MET A 1 -15.21 -7.75 11.63
CA MET A 1 -13.83 -7.75 11.05
C MET A 1 -12.84 -7.81 12.21
N ASN A 2 -11.96 -8.81 12.28
CA ASN A 2 -11.03 -8.98 13.41
C ASN A 2 -9.79 -8.09 13.23
N LEU A 3 -9.18 -7.67 14.34
CA LEU A 3 -7.95 -6.86 14.36
C LEU A 3 -6.80 -7.54 13.59
N LYS A 4 -6.69 -8.87 13.65
CA LYS A 4 -5.74 -9.66 12.85
C LYS A 4 -5.96 -9.50 11.35
N ASN A 5 -7.22 -9.45 10.91
CA ASN A 5 -7.55 -9.31 9.49
C ASN A 5 -7.17 -7.91 8.97
N ILE A 6 -7.29 -6.87 9.80
CA ILE A 6 -6.85 -5.52 9.47
C ILE A 6 -5.32 -5.49 9.26
N LEU A 7 -4.55 -6.13 10.14
CA LEU A 7 -3.09 -6.21 10.00
C LEU A 7 -2.68 -6.92 8.70
N ILE A 8 -3.31 -8.05 8.38
CA ILE A 8 -3.04 -8.78 7.14
C ILE A 8 -3.30 -7.89 5.92
N GLN A 9 -4.40 -7.13 5.92
CA GLN A 9 -4.70 -6.20 4.82
C GLN A 9 -3.66 -5.09 4.68
N ILE A 10 -3.15 -4.53 5.79
CA ILE A 10 -2.07 -3.54 5.77
C ILE A 10 -0.80 -4.13 5.15
N ILE A 11 -0.40 -5.33 5.60
CA ILE A 11 0.79 -6.02 5.07
C ILE A 11 0.66 -6.27 3.58
N VAL A 12 -0.50 -6.78 3.14
CA VAL A 12 -0.77 -7.03 1.72
C VAL A 12 -0.67 -5.73 0.91
N LYS A 13 -1.27 -4.63 1.37
CA LYS A 13 -1.17 -3.32 0.70
C LYS A 13 0.27 -2.83 0.58
N LEU A 14 1.06 -2.96 1.65
CA LEU A 14 2.47 -2.56 1.61
C LEU A 14 3.29 -3.46 0.68
N ALA A 15 3.02 -4.76 0.64
CA ALA A 15 3.66 -5.68 -0.31
C ALA A 15 3.33 -5.30 -1.77
N PHE A 16 2.06 -4.98 -2.06
CA PHE A 16 1.66 -4.47 -3.37
C PHE A 16 2.31 -3.12 -3.70
N ALA A 17 2.45 -2.22 -2.72
CA ALA A 17 3.15 -0.96 -2.94
C ALA A 17 4.61 -1.19 -3.39
N VAL A 18 5.33 -2.09 -2.71
CA VAL A 18 6.71 -2.45 -3.10
C VAL A 18 6.74 -3.06 -4.50
N LEU A 19 5.80 -3.96 -4.82
CA LEU A 19 5.69 -4.57 -6.15
C LEU A 19 5.47 -3.53 -7.25
N PHE A 20 4.56 -2.58 -7.04
CA PHE A 20 4.29 -1.53 -8.02
C PHE A 20 5.45 -0.53 -8.16
N ILE A 21 6.19 -0.24 -7.08
CA ILE A 21 7.43 0.54 -7.16
C ILE A 21 8.46 -0.20 -8.03
N TYR A 22 8.62 -1.51 -7.81
CA TYR A 22 9.51 -2.33 -8.64
C TYR A 22 9.12 -2.25 -10.12
N PHE A 23 7.85 -2.43 -10.46
CA PHE A 23 7.38 -2.30 -11.84
C PHE A 23 7.57 -0.90 -12.43
N ALA A 24 7.37 0.15 -11.63
CA ALA A 24 7.60 1.52 -12.08
C ALA A 24 9.08 1.75 -12.43
N VAL A 25 10.00 1.29 -11.57
CA VAL A 25 11.45 1.41 -11.79
C VAL A 25 11.89 0.62 -13.02
N ASP A 26 11.46 -0.64 -13.15
CA ASP A 26 11.77 -1.48 -14.30
C ASP A 26 11.23 -0.89 -15.62
N SER A 27 9.97 -0.41 -15.60
CA SER A 27 9.33 0.22 -16.75
C SER A 27 10.05 1.51 -17.16
N VAL A 28 10.52 2.33 -16.21
CA VAL A 28 11.30 3.55 -16.52
C VAL A 28 12.65 3.22 -17.14
N ASN A 29 13.32 2.16 -16.68
CA ASN A 29 14.63 1.76 -17.17
C ASN A 29 14.55 1.12 -18.57
N THR A 30 13.48 0.38 -18.87
CA THR A 30 13.32 -0.34 -20.14
C THR A 30 12.64 0.48 -21.23
N SER A 31 11.61 1.25 -20.86
CA SER A 31 10.70 1.91 -21.80
C SER A 31 10.52 3.41 -21.53
N GLY A 32 11.14 3.95 -20.48
CA GLY A 32 11.00 5.35 -20.06
C GLY A 32 9.67 5.66 -19.36
N TRP A 33 9.24 6.92 -19.44
CA TRP A 33 8.04 7.44 -18.76
C TRP A 33 6.74 7.12 -19.52
N GLY A 34 6.51 5.84 -19.83
CA GLY A 34 5.32 5.34 -20.50
C GLY A 34 4.11 5.15 -19.59
N PHE A 35 2.99 4.71 -20.19
CA PHE A 35 1.73 4.46 -19.48
C PHE A 35 1.88 3.50 -18.28
N LEU A 36 2.64 2.41 -18.46
CA LEU A 36 2.86 1.41 -17.40
C LEU A 36 3.61 1.99 -16.19
N THR A 37 4.55 2.91 -16.42
CA THR A 37 5.27 3.62 -15.36
C THR A 37 4.29 4.46 -14.53
N TRP A 38 3.47 5.28 -15.19
CA TRP A 38 2.53 6.16 -14.52
C TRP A 38 1.45 5.41 -13.73
N ILE A 39 0.87 4.37 -14.31
CA ILE A 39 -0.15 3.58 -13.60
C ILE A 39 0.46 2.82 -12.41
N SER A 40 1.70 2.35 -12.53
CA SER A 40 2.41 1.69 -11.43
C SER A 40 2.69 2.66 -10.29
N ILE A 41 3.13 3.89 -10.58
CA ILE A 41 3.31 4.95 -9.57
C ILE A 41 1.98 5.29 -8.89
N PHE A 42 0.90 5.41 -9.65
CA PHE A 42 -0.43 5.70 -9.11
C PHE A 42 -0.88 4.60 -8.15
N PHE A 43 -0.76 3.32 -8.54
CA PHE A 43 -1.11 2.20 -7.68
C PHE A 43 -0.21 2.09 -6.45
N ALA A 44 1.10 2.31 -6.60
CA ALA A 44 2.01 2.35 -5.46
C ALA A 44 1.57 3.42 -4.44
N THR A 45 1.31 4.63 -4.91
CA THR A 45 0.87 5.76 -4.07
C THR A 45 -0.44 5.46 -3.36
N ASN A 46 -1.44 4.94 -4.08
CA ASN A 46 -2.74 4.58 -3.49
C ASN A 46 -2.61 3.47 -2.44
N ASN A 47 -1.77 2.46 -2.68
CA ASN A 47 -1.54 1.39 -1.72
C ASN A 47 -0.83 1.88 -0.46
N ILE A 48 0.13 2.79 -0.59
CA ILE A 48 0.80 3.42 0.57
C ILE A 48 -0.20 4.28 1.36
N ALA A 49 -0.93 5.17 0.68
CA ALA A 49 -1.88 6.07 1.33
C ALA A 49 -2.97 5.29 2.09
N THR A 50 -3.57 4.29 1.44
CA THR A 50 -4.59 3.45 2.08
C THR A 50 -4.02 2.55 3.17
N GLY A 51 -2.79 2.05 3.01
CA GLY A 51 -2.08 1.29 4.05
C GLY A 51 -1.84 2.12 5.32
N ILE A 52 -1.40 3.38 5.16
CA ILE A 52 -1.22 4.32 6.28
C ILE A 52 -2.55 4.63 6.98
N GLN A 53 -3.60 4.93 6.21
CA GLN A 53 -4.94 5.19 6.79
C GLN A 53 -5.46 3.98 7.59
N MET A 54 -5.28 2.77 7.06
CA MET A 54 -5.64 1.54 7.76
C MET A 54 -4.81 1.32 9.03
N LEU A 55 -3.53 1.67 9.02
CA LEU A 55 -2.66 1.59 10.19
C LEU A 55 -3.07 2.57 11.28
N ILE A 56 -3.45 3.80 10.92
CA ILE A 56 -4.03 4.76 11.86
C ILE A 56 -5.35 4.23 12.44
N ALA A 57 -6.23 3.68 11.59
CA ALA A 57 -7.48 3.08 12.03
C ALA A 57 -7.25 1.89 12.97
N TYR A 58 -6.25 1.04 12.70
CA TYR A 58 -5.85 -0.07 13.55
C TYR A 58 -5.51 0.39 14.97
N PHE A 59 -4.68 1.44 15.10
CA PHE A 59 -4.31 1.97 16.43
C PHE A 59 -5.50 2.59 17.16
N LYS A 60 -6.39 3.30 16.46
CA LYS A 60 -7.62 3.83 17.06
C LYS A 60 -8.50 2.72 17.62
N ILE A 61 -8.75 1.67 16.84
CA ILE A 61 -9.57 0.52 17.26
C ILE A 61 -8.93 -0.22 18.43
N LYS A 62 -7.61 -0.47 18.36
CA LYS A 62 -6.87 -1.12 19.45
C LYS A 62 -7.00 -0.34 20.75
N ASN A 63 -6.79 0.97 20.72
CA ASN A 63 -6.89 1.82 21.92
C ASN A 63 -8.32 1.92 22.47
N SER A 64 -9.34 1.79 21.63
CA SER A 64 -10.75 1.73 22.07
C SER A 64 -11.14 0.39 22.69
N LEU A 65 -10.41 -0.69 22.38
CA LEU A 65 -10.63 -2.02 22.98
C LEU A 65 -9.87 -2.22 24.30
N ASP A 66 -8.77 -1.48 24.50
CA ASP A 66 -7.96 -1.50 25.72
C ASP A 66 -8.49 -0.56 26.82
N LYS A 67 -9.53 0.24 26.52
CA LYS A 67 -10.27 1.08 27.47
C LYS A 67 -11.51 0.35 27.97
#